data_AF-A0A3B9BNK8-F1
#
_entry.id   AF-A0A3B9BNK8-F1
#
_cell.length_a   1.000
_cell.length_b   1.000
_cell.length_c   1.000
_cell.angle_alpha   90.00
_cell.angle_beta   90.00
_cell.angle_gamma   90.00
#
_symmetry.space_group_name_H-M   'P 1'
#
loop_
_entity.id
_entity.type
_entity.pdbx_description
1 polymer ?
#
loop_
_entity_poly.entity_id
_entity_poly.type
_entity_poly.pdbx_seq_one_letter_code
_entity_poly.pdbx_strand_id
1 'polypeptide(L)'
;MSKQKSQEKWRMPEYACPDHQAAGVSLSYALALSSDRTWSELITTFEKRLTVSERKELAGAVLNSLSSEDASITVQSMFEYRGAGAPDAPLYTFQDQAMSWVSWADPEEINVYCLACFEKMPIAQQREFLQYTQERDAT
;
A
#
# COMPACT_ATOMS: atom_id res chain seq x y z
N MET A 1 53.81 -4.29 22.55
CA MET A 1 52.80 -3.25 22.27
C MET A 1 52.40 -3.36 20.81
N SER A 2 51.21 -3.87 20.47
CA SER A 2 50.70 -3.76 19.11
C SER A 2 49.17 -3.83 19.12
N LYS A 3 48.55 -2.67 18.96
CA LYS A 3 47.15 -2.53 18.57
C LYS A 3 47.08 -1.35 17.62
N GLN A 4 47.13 -1.62 16.33
CA GLN A 4 46.65 -0.67 15.33
C GLN A 4 45.49 -1.36 14.61
N LYS A 5 44.32 -1.31 15.25
CA LYS A 5 43.06 -1.67 14.61
C LYS A 5 42.87 -0.68 13.46
N SER A 6 42.84 -1.21 12.24
CA SER A 6 42.49 -0.48 11.02
C SER A 6 41.21 0.31 11.25
N GLN A 7 41.34 1.64 11.33
CA GLN A 7 40.23 2.59 11.27
C GLN A 7 39.97 2.86 9.79
N GLU A 8 39.48 1.86 9.07
CA GLU A 8 38.99 2.03 7.71
C GLU A 8 37.61 2.70 7.81
N LYS A 9 37.65 4.03 7.94
CA LYS A 9 36.46 4.88 7.92
C LYS A 9 35.82 4.71 6.54
N TRP A 10 34.68 4.02 6.50
CA TRP A 10 33.86 3.81 5.29
C TRP A 10 33.76 5.11 4.48
N ARG A 11 34.52 5.21 3.38
CA ARG A 11 34.32 6.24 2.37
C ARG A 11 33.09 5.83 1.59
N MET A 12 32.02 6.63 1.69
CA MET A 12 30.88 6.52 0.77
C MET A 12 31.43 6.51 -0.67
N PRO A 13 30.96 5.61 -1.55
CA PRO A 13 31.54 5.46 -2.87
C PRO A 13 31.33 6.72 -3.70
N GLU A 14 32.23 6.92 -4.66
CA GLU A 14 32.38 8.04 -5.61
C GLU A 14 31.11 8.39 -6.43
N TYR A 15 30.01 7.65 -6.22
CA TYR A 15 28.75 7.67 -6.97
C TYR A 15 27.53 8.15 -6.16
N ALA A 16 27.64 8.30 -4.83
CA ALA A 16 26.52 8.78 -4.02
C ALA A 16 26.43 10.31 -4.06
N CYS A 17 25.35 10.85 -4.65
CA CYS A 17 25.14 12.29 -4.61
C CYS A 17 24.73 12.75 -3.20
N PRO A 18 24.85 14.06 -2.88
CA PRO A 18 24.52 14.57 -1.54
C PRO A 18 23.09 14.22 -1.07
N ASP A 19 22.14 14.13 -2.00
CA ASP A 19 20.75 13.78 -1.69
C ASP A 19 20.61 12.30 -1.30
N HIS A 20 21.30 11.38 -1.98
CA HIS A 20 21.34 9.96 -1.59
C HIS A 20 21.99 9.76 -0.24
N GLN A 21 23.08 10.48 0.05
CA GLN A 21 23.73 10.45 1.35
C GLN A 21 22.78 10.94 2.46
N ALA A 22 22.05 12.03 2.24
CA ALA A 22 21.07 12.53 3.20
C ALA A 22 19.95 11.52 3.46
N ALA A 23 19.45 10.85 2.41
CA ALA A 23 18.44 9.80 2.54
C ALA A 23 18.96 8.61 3.36
N GLY A 24 20.18 8.12 3.08
CA GLY A 24 20.80 7.02 3.82
C GLY A 24 21.06 7.34 5.30
N VAL A 25 21.51 8.56 5.60
CA VAL A 25 21.68 9.03 6.98
C VAL A 25 20.34 9.08 7.71
N SER A 26 19.30 9.65 7.09
CA SER A 26 17.97 9.70 7.69
C SER A 26 17.39 8.30 7.95
N LEU A 27 17.59 7.36 7.02
CA LEU A 27 17.17 5.97 7.21
C LEU A 27 17.89 5.33 8.41
N SER A 28 19.20 5.57 8.52
CA SER A 28 20.00 5.08 9.65
C SER A 28 19.47 5.60 10.99
N TYR A 29 19.09 6.89 11.06
CA TYR A 29 18.48 7.46 12.25
C TYR A 29 17.11 6.86 12.57
N ALA A 30 16.25 6.67 11.56
CA ALA A 30 14.94 6.06 11.76
C ALA A 30 15.05 4.64 12.31
N LEU A 31 15.98 3.84 11.78
CA LEU A 31 16.26 2.49 12.26
C LEU A 31 16.88 2.45 13.67
N ALA A 32 17.74 3.42 14.00
CA ALA A 32 18.40 3.45 15.30
C ALA A 32 17.47 3.91 16.44
N LEU A 33 16.55 4.83 16.15
CA LEU A 33 15.65 5.42 17.15
C LEU A 33 14.29 4.71 17.21
N SER A 34 13.88 4.02 16.15
CA SER A 34 12.67 3.18 16.08
C SER A 34 11.41 3.87 16.63
N SER A 35 11.28 5.17 16.38
CA SER A 35 10.14 5.98 16.83
C SER A 35 9.26 6.37 15.64
N ASP A 36 7.95 6.47 15.86
CA ASP A 36 6.98 6.87 14.82
C ASP A 36 7.34 8.22 14.19
N ARG A 37 7.84 9.13 15.02
CA ARG A 37 8.29 10.45 14.59
C ARG A 37 9.45 10.37 13.59
N THR A 38 10.45 9.52 13.86
CA THR A 38 11.62 9.39 12.98
C THR A 38 11.28 8.73 11.66
N TRP A 39 10.29 7.83 11.65
CA TRP A 39 9.74 7.28 10.40
C TRP A 39 8.96 8.32 9.60
N SER A 40 8.21 9.22 10.27
CA SER A 40 7.52 10.33 9.60
C SER A 40 8.49 11.35 8.97
N GLU A 41 9.57 11.68 9.67
CA GLU A 41 10.63 12.57 9.16
C GLU A 41 11.40 11.93 7.99
N LEU A 42 11.55 10.60 8.00
CA LEU A 42 12.15 9.84 6.89
C LEU A 42 11.35 10.00 5.60
N ILE A 43 10.00 9.92 5.67
CA ILE A 43 9.11 10.12 4.51
C ILE A 43 9.39 11.47 3.86
N THR A 44 9.43 12.55 4.67
CA THR A 44 9.70 13.91 4.16
C THR A 44 11.08 14.00 3.52
N THR A 45 12.08 13.32 4.07
CA THR A 45 13.43 13.29 3.50
C THR A 45 13.46 12.56 2.17
N PHE A 46 12.82 11.39 2.08
CA PHE A 46 12.72 10.64 0.82
C PHE A 46 11.95 11.41 -0.25
N GLU A 47 10.91 12.14 0.12
CA GLU A 47 10.15 12.98 -0.80
C GLU A 47 10.99 14.08 -1.44
N LYS A 48 11.85 14.73 -0.64
CA LYS A 48 12.69 15.85 -1.06
C LYS A 48 13.99 15.43 -1.77
N ARG A 49 14.52 14.25 -1.45
CA ARG A 49 15.89 13.83 -1.82
C ARG A 49 15.94 12.70 -2.83
N LEU A 50 14.87 11.92 -2.97
CA LEU A 50 14.80 10.83 -3.93
C LEU A 50 13.77 11.16 -5.01
N THR A 51 14.01 10.69 -6.22
CA THR A 51 13.02 10.70 -7.29
C THR A 51 11.90 9.70 -7.00
N VAL A 52 10.76 9.87 -7.67
CA VAL A 52 9.64 8.91 -7.58
C VAL A 52 10.08 7.50 -8.00
N SER A 53 10.93 7.40 -9.04
CA SER A 53 11.44 6.10 -9.52
C SER A 53 12.28 5.41 -8.45
N GLU A 54 13.23 6.12 -7.84
CA GLU A 54 14.08 5.56 -6.79
C GLU A 54 13.28 5.12 -5.55
N ARG A 55 12.25 5.88 -5.17
CA ARG A 55 11.35 5.48 -4.07
C ARG A 55 10.57 4.22 -4.38
N LYS A 56 10.11 4.03 -5.62
CA LYS A 56 9.41 2.82 -6.06
C LYS A 56 10.33 1.60 -6.04
N GLU A 57 11.55 1.74 -6.57
CA GLU A 57 12.56 0.67 -6.53
C GLU A 57 12.92 0.29 -5.09
N LEU A 58 13.11 1.28 -4.22
CA LEU A 58 13.39 1.04 -2.80
C LEU A 58 12.22 0.32 -2.11
N ALA A 59 10.98 0.75 -2.35
CA ALA A 59 9.79 0.09 -1.81
C ALA A 59 9.70 -1.37 -2.30
N GLY A 60 9.94 -1.60 -3.59
CA GLY A 60 9.98 -2.95 -4.17
C GLY A 60 11.08 -3.82 -3.55
N ALA A 61 12.29 -3.28 -3.36
CA ALA A 61 13.39 -3.99 -2.73
C ALA A 61 13.07 -4.37 -1.27
N VAL A 62 12.46 -3.46 -0.50
CA VAL A 62 12.04 -3.73 0.88
C VAL A 62 10.94 -4.80 0.91
N LEU A 63 9.90 -4.68 0.08
CA LEU A 63 8.82 -5.67 0.02
C LEU A 63 9.32 -7.06 -0.39
N ASN A 64 10.25 -7.14 -1.35
CA ASN A 64 10.87 -8.41 -1.76
C ASN A 64 11.79 -9.03 -0.69
N SER A 65 12.16 -8.27 0.34
CA SER A 65 12.95 -8.81 1.46
C SER A 65 12.09 -9.48 2.54
N LEU A 66 10.77 -9.32 2.48
CA LEU A 66 9.80 -9.90 3.40
C LEU A 66 9.36 -11.30 2.92
N SER A 67 8.73 -12.07 3.80
CA SER A 67 7.99 -13.26 3.37
C SER A 67 6.80 -12.83 2.49
N SER A 68 6.30 -13.74 1.63
CA SER A 68 5.13 -13.43 0.79
C SER A 68 3.90 -13.04 1.63
N GLU A 69 3.76 -13.60 2.82
CA GLU A 69 2.68 -13.30 3.75
C GLU A 69 2.86 -11.90 4.35
N ASP A 70 4.03 -11.59 4.90
CA ASP A 70 4.32 -10.28 5.50
C ASP A 70 4.28 -9.15 4.48
N ALA A 71 4.75 -9.39 3.25
CA ALA A 71 4.64 -8.43 2.15
C ALA A 71 3.17 -8.12 1.84
N SER A 72 2.32 -9.16 1.77
CA SER A 72 0.88 -9.00 1.53
C SER A 72 0.20 -8.21 2.64
N ILE A 73 0.44 -8.58 3.91
CA ILE A 73 -0.12 -7.88 5.08
C ILE A 73 0.34 -6.43 5.12
N THR A 74 1.63 -6.19 4.86
CA THR A 74 2.20 -4.82 4.85
C THR A 74 1.51 -3.96 3.79
N VAL A 75 1.36 -4.47 2.57
CA VAL A 75 0.69 -3.76 1.47
C VAL A 75 -0.78 -3.52 1.81
N GLN A 76 -1.50 -4.53 2.30
CA GLN A 76 -2.90 -4.38 2.73
C GLN A 76 -3.06 -3.31 3.80
N SER A 77 -2.24 -3.30 4.85
CA SER A 77 -2.35 -2.30 5.93
C SER A 77 -2.12 -0.85 5.45
N MET A 78 -1.37 -0.65 4.35
CA MET A 78 -1.20 0.66 3.72
C MET A 78 -2.44 1.11 2.93
N PHE A 79 -3.24 0.15 2.44
CA PHE A 79 -4.48 0.39 1.69
C PHE A 79 -5.73 0.35 2.58
N GLU A 80 -5.71 -0.33 3.72
CA GLU A 80 -6.83 -0.37 4.68
C GLU A 80 -7.25 1.02 5.18
N TYR A 81 -6.33 1.99 5.20
CA TYR A 81 -6.62 3.41 5.48
C TYR A 81 -6.99 4.24 4.24
N ARG A 82 -7.08 3.63 3.06
CA ARG A 82 -7.26 4.29 1.75
C ARG A 82 -8.32 3.70 0.83
N GLY A 83 -9.14 2.76 1.31
CA GLY A 83 -10.35 2.35 0.59
C GLY A 83 -11.27 3.53 0.28
N ALA A 84 -12.20 3.34 -0.66
CA ALA A 84 -13.22 4.34 -0.98
C ALA A 84 -14.07 4.72 0.23
N GLY A 85 -14.11 3.87 1.26
CA GLY A 85 -14.92 4.05 2.45
C GLY A 85 -16.40 3.84 2.15
N ALA A 86 -17.26 4.42 2.96
CA ALA A 86 -18.70 4.29 2.75
C ALA A 86 -19.11 4.93 1.41
N PRO A 87 -20.01 4.29 0.64
CA PRO A 87 -20.65 4.94 -0.50
C PRO A 87 -21.29 6.27 -0.06
N ASP A 88 -21.14 7.31 -0.87
CA ASP A 88 -21.70 8.62 -0.60
C ASP A 88 -23.25 8.60 -0.58
N ALA A 89 -23.91 9.75 -0.50
CA ALA A 89 -25.35 9.84 -0.77
C ALA A 89 -25.60 9.94 -2.29
N PRO A 90 -26.63 9.28 -2.85
CA PRO A 90 -26.88 9.29 -4.28
C PRO A 90 -27.34 10.67 -4.72
N LEU A 91 -26.68 11.24 -5.73
CA LEU A 91 -27.08 12.53 -6.30
C LEU A 91 -28.26 12.39 -7.29
N TYR A 92 -28.33 11.28 -8.03
CA TYR A 92 -29.35 11.03 -9.04
C TYR A 92 -30.03 9.67 -8.87
N THR A 93 -29.27 8.58 -9.06
CA THR A 93 -29.75 7.20 -8.92
C THR A 93 -28.78 6.37 -8.09
N PHE A 94 -29.29 5.31 -7.46
CA PHE A 94 -28.44 4.34 -6.74
C PHE A 94 -27.51 3.58 -7.69
N GLN A 95 -27.91 3.38 -8.94
CA GLN A 95 -27.09 2.66 -9.93
C GLN A 95 -25.88 3.50 -10.35
N ASP A 96 -26.08 4.76 -10.74
CA ASP A 96 -24.98 5.65 -11.14
C ASP A 96 -24.01 5.86 -9.98
N GLN A 97 -24.54 6.03 -8.77
CA GLN A 97 -23.74 6.08 -7.57
C GLN A 97 -22.89 4.82 -7.39
N ALA A 98 -23.51 3.63 -7.42
CA ALA A 98 -22.81 2.38 -7.18
C ALA A 98 -21.70 2.18 -8.20
N MET A 99 -21.97 2.45 -9.49
CA MET A 99 -20.97 2.37 -10.55
C MET A 99 -19.82 3.35 -10.35
N SER A 100 -20.13 4.58 -9.91
CA SER A 100 -19.12 5.57 -9.61
C SER A 100 -18.24 5.14 -8.43
N TRP A 101 -18.84 4.77 -7.30
CA TRP A 101 -18.10 4.33 -6.11
C TRP A 101 -17.22 3.10 -6.40
N VAL A 102 -17.76 2.08 -7.08
CA VAL A 102 -17.01 0.87 -7.49
C VAL A 102 -15.79 1.21 -8.36
N SER A 103 -15.81 2.32 -9.13
CA SER A 103 -14.69 2.68 -10.01
C SER A 103 -13.41 3.09 -9.27
N TRP A 104 -13.49 3.40 -7.98
CA TRP A 104 -12.35 3.76 -7.14
C TRP A 104 -12.31 3.04 -5.78
N ALA A 105 -13.24 2.11 -5.53
CA ALA A 105 -13.25 1.25 -4.35
C ALA A 105 -12.22 0.14 -4.46
N ASP A 106 -11.68 -0.27 -3.32
CA ASP A 106 -10.77 -1.40 -3.28
C ASP A 106 -11.53 -2.71 -3.58
N PRO A 107 -10.89 -3.71 -4.21
CA PRO A 107 -11.54 -4.99 -4.53
C PRO A 107 -12.16 -5.69 -3.32
N GLU A 108 -11.56 -5.55 -2.14
CA GLU A 108 -12.09 -6.09 -0.90
C GLU A 108 -13.40 -5.38 -0.47
N GLU A 109 -13.45 -4.05 -0.56
CA GLU A 109 -14.66 -3.29 -0.27
C GLU A 109 -15.81 -3.70 -1.20
N ILE A 110 -15.51 -3.84 -2.50
CA ILE A 110 -16.50 -4.29 -3.49
C ILE A 110 -17.06 -5.67 -3.10
N ASN A 111 -16.20 -6.62 -2.73
CA ASN A 111 -16.63 -7.97 -2.35
C ASN A 111 -17.48 -7.97 -1.08
N VAL A 112 -17.06 -7.25 -0.03
CA VAL A 112 -17.79 -7.16 1.24
C VAL A 112 -19.17 -6.53 1.04
N TYR A 113 -19.24 -5.40 0.32
CA TYR A 113 -20.51 -4.74 0.04
C TYR A 113 -21.41 -5.60 -0.87
N CYS A 114 -20.85 -6.25 -1.88
CA CYS A 114 -21.61 -7.16 -2.75
C CYS A 114 -22.25 -8.30 -1.95
N LEU A 115 -21.48 -8.97 -1.08
CA LEU A 115 -21.97 -10.05 -0.24
C LEU A 115 -23.06 -9.55 0.73
N ALA A 116 -22.82 -8.43 1.41
CA ALA A 116 -23.80 -7.85 2.33
C ALA A 116 -25.11 -7.47 1.61
N CYS A 117 -25.03 -6.92 0.41
CA CYS A 117 -26.19 -6.63 -0.43
C CYS A 117 -26.93 -7.92 -0.81
N PHE A 118 -26.22 -8.94 -1.29
CA PHE A 118 -26.80 -10.23 -1.68
C PHE A 118 -27.53 -10.91 -0.51
N GLU A 119 -26.90 -10.99 0.66
CA GLU A 119 -27.50 -11.60 1.86
C GLU A 119 -28.77 -10.89 2.33
N LYS A 120 -28.91 -9.59 2.05
CA LYS A 120 -30.10 -8.79 2.38
C LYS A 120 -31.22 -8.90 1.36
N MET A 121 -30.96 -9.38 0.14
CA MET A 121 -32.00 -9.55 -0.87
C MET A 121 -33.03 -10.60 -0.43
N PRO A 122 -34.31 -10.48 -0.83
CA PRO A 122 -35.28 -11.56 -0.71
C PRO A 122 -34.77 -12.85 -1.37
N ILE A 123 -35.09 -14.01 -0.78
CA ILE A 123 -34.64 -15.33 -1.26
C ILE A 123 -34.96 -15.56 -2.75
N ALA A 124 -36.10 -15.07 -3.22
CA ALA A 124 -36.45 -15.17 -4.64
C ALA A 124 -35.44 -14.43 -5.54
N GLN A 125 -35.06 -13.20 -5.16
CA GLN A 125 -34.09 -12.38 -5.91
C GLN A 125 -32.67 -12.93 -5.79
N GLN A 126 -32.29 -13.51 -4.64
CA GLN A 126 -31.00 -14.23 -4.52
C GLN A 126 -30.90 -15.38 -5.53
N ARG A 127 -31.97 -16.16 -5.71
CA ARG A 127 -31.99 -17.26 -6.69
C ARG A 127 -31.88 -16.75 -8.12
N GLU A 128 -32.63 -15.70 -8.47
CA GLU A 128 -32.55 -15.06 -9.79
C GLU A 128 -31.15 -14.53 -10.07
N PHE A 129 -30.50 -13.90 -9.08
CA PHE A 129 -29.13 -13.41 -9.20
C PHE A 129 -28.13 -14.55 -9.43
N LEU A 130 -28.22 -15.64 -8.67
CA LEU A 130 -27.35 -16.80 -8.84
C LEU A 130 -27.55 -17.48 -10.21
N GLN A 131 -28.79 -17.58 -10.67
CA GLN A 131 -29.09 -18.11 -12.00
C GLN A 131 -28.46 -17.24 -13.09
N TYR A 132 -28.63 -15.92 -13.00
CA TYR A 132 -28.02 -14.97 -13.93
C TYR A 132 -26.49 -15.10 -13.99
N THR A 133 -25.81 -15.24 -12.85
CA THR A 133 -24.34 -15.40 -12.83
C THR A 133 -23.90 -16.72 -13.46
N GLN A 134 -24.62 -17.82 -13.21
CA GLN A 134 -24.29 -19.12 -13.78
C GLN A 134 -24.48 -19.17 -15.30
N GLU A 135 -25.53 -18.52 -15.82
CA GLU A 135 -25.76 -18.42 -17.27
C GLU A 135 -24.65 -17.63 -17.97
N ARG A 136 -24.06 -16.65 -17.28
CA ARG A 136 -23.00 -15.80 -17.82
C ARG A 136 -21.63 -16.49 -17.86
N ASP A 137 -21.34 -17.38 -16.91
CA ASP A 137 -20.12 -18.21 -16.91
C ASP A 137 -20.17 -19.34 -17.96
N ALA A 138 -21.36 -19.67 -18.48
CA ALA A 138 -21.56 -20.70 -19.49
C ALA A 138 -21.41 -20.20 -20.95
N THR A 139 -21.22 -18.89 -21.15
CA THR A 139 -21.00 -18.22 -22.45
C THR A 139 -19.57 -17.75 -22.63
#